data_AF-A0A8K0LFE1-F1
#
_entry.id   AF-A0A8K0LFE1-F1
#
_cell.length_a   1.000
_cell.length_b   1.000
_cell.length_c   1.000
_cell.angle_alpha   90.00
_cell.angle_beta   90.00
_cell.angle_gamma   90.00
#
_symmetry.space_group_name_H-M   'P 1'
#
loop_
_entity.id
_entity.type
_entity.pdbx_description
1 polymer ?
#
loop_
_entity_poly.entity_id
_entity_poly.type
_entity_poly.pdbx_seq_one_letter_code
_entity_poly.pdbx_strand_id
1 'polypeptide(L)'
;MSHSSADQHIDMSELVYDEDQRKLDLCRLAADLRIDGVVHELFVTDNPVPNPEAKNKSLPHDPNRQPPRGYGNVFAEQGSFEWLRSATWHYGDYGGSDDLPEPRIKLDLCRMVSFYDPALPSLAGAHHGGIVGNLTYENGWGLRRGHRLLELDEDDVKLIRAWLKDMVSSSPSSASRGAGCSGVDWHAMFTVIRAQHGTRAREIAAVFEWDRGTEEEQNAIVTRVHELSHAVLSVYVEYSSSTPKELAIARCSSMYTMLLDPSTLGRSERLLYYVVETVLKKFCSWEWDLFEWSEGHTSNYLDNRSTKYGITARDTSLLDEINEYRERTAEILKWVGWDTWTQCERQCSPTELCTIPTWPVVYAPGLPQGGIYAGSNPRLTDEETREFWRPKCVDRTDFDRGGGRGREPDHQLPDVPPYLY
;
A
#
# COMPACT_ATOMS: atom_id res chain seq x y z
N MET A 1 5.34 7.58 -54.04
CA MET A 1 5.92 6.33 -53.53
C MET A 1 5.67 6.31 -52.03
N SER A 2 4.92 5.32 -51.59
CA SER A 2 4.38 5.12 -50.25
C SER A 2 5.48 4.89 -49.21
N HIS A 3 5.48 5.68 -48.14
CA HIS A 3 6.17 5.33 -46.90
C HIS A 3 5.30 4.33 -46.14
N SER A 4 5.76 3.08 -46.08
CA SER A 4 5.24 2.04 -45.18
C SER A 4 5.82 2.31 -43.79
N SER A 5 4.94 2.56 -42.81
CA SER A 5 5.27 2.40 -41.40
C SER A 5 5.31 0.90 -41.13
N ALA A 6 6.45 0.41 -40.68
CA ALA A 6 6.53 -0.91 -40.08
C ALA A 6 6.00 -0.77 -38.65
N ASP A 7 4.75 -1.18 -38.44
CA ASP A 7 4.24 -1.53 -37.12
C ASP A 7 5.07 -2.70 -36.61
N GLN A 8 6.02 -2.43 -35.71
CA GLN A 8 6.61 -3.47 -34.87
C GLN A 8 5.54 -3.93 -33.89
N HIS A 9 4.81 -4.96 -34.30
CA HIS A 9 4.07 -5.83 -33.40
C HIS A 9 5.09 -6.44 -32.42
N ILE A 10 5.19 -5.87 -31.21
CA ILE A 10 5.93 -6.51 -30.12
C ILE A 10 5.06 -7.69 -29.69
N ASP A 11 5.54 -8.90 -30.00
CA ASP A 11 4.96 -10.14 -29.53
C ASP A 11 5.19 -10.23 -28.01
N MET A 12 4.12 -10.10 -27.22
CA MET A 12 4.21 -10.17 -25.76
C MET A 12 4.63 -11.55 -25.23
N SER A 13 4.71 -12.58 -26.08
CA SER A 13 5.25 -13.88 -25.69
C SER A 13 6.77 -13.88 -25.52
N GLU A 14 7.49 -12.85 -25.98
CA GLU A 14 8.94 -12.68 -25.75
C GLU A 14 9.28 -11.92 -24.45
N LEU A 15 8.29 -11.41 -23.72
CA LEU A 15 8.47 -10.82 -22.37
C LEU A 15 8.43 -11.88 -21.26
N VAL A 16 8.64 -13.15 -21.61
CA VAL A 16 8.97 -14.19 -20.63
C VAL A 16 10.41 -13.98 -20.22
N TYR A 17 10.60 -13.23 -19.13
CA TYR A 17 11.89 -13.12 -18.47
C TYR A 17 12.42 -14.53 -18.18
N ASP A 18 13.64 -14.82 -18.60
CA ASP A 18 14.36 -16.04 -18.19
C ASP A 18 14.64 -15.94 -16.68
N GLU A 19 13.71 -16.48 -15.89
CA GLU A 19 13.76 -16.46 -14.42
C GLU A 19 15.00 -17.20 -13.89
N ASP A 20 15.48 -18.23 -14.60
CA ASP A 20 16.70 -18.93 -14.23
C ASP A 20 17.93 -18.02 -14.40
N GLN A 21 18.03 -17.33 -15.53
CA GLN A 21 19.10 -16.36 -15.76
C GLN A 21 19.03 -15.18 -14.78
N ARG A 22 17.83 -14.67 -14.49
CA ARG A 22 17.62 -13.61 -13.50
C ARG A 22 18.04 -14.04 -12.09
N LYS A 23 17.73 -15.29 -11.69
CA LYS A 23 18.19 -15.87 -10.44
C LYS A 23 19.71 -15.97 -10.38
N LEU A 24 20.35 -16.41 -11.46
CA LEU A 24 21.82 -16.46 -11.55
C LEU A 24 22.44 -15.07 -11.42
N ASP A 25 21.88 -14.06 -12.10
CA ASP A 25 22.36 -12.68 -12.04
C ASP A 25 22.17 -12.06 -10.66
N LEU A 26 21.04 -12.35 -10.00
CA LEU A 26 20.81 -11.94 -8.61
C LEU A 26 21.80 -12.60 -7.65
N CYS A 27 22.09 -13.89 -7.82
CA CYS A 27 23.10 -14.58 -7.02
C CYS A 27 24.50 -14.01 -7.24
N ARG A 28 24.87 -13.68 -8.48
CA ARG A 28 26.14 -12.99 -8.80
C ARG A 28 26.21 -11.63 -8.12
N LEU A 29 25.15 -10.83 -8.22
CA LEU A 29 25.08 -9.52 -7.57
C LEU A 29 25.21 -9.63 -6.04
N ALA A 30 24.51 -10.58 -5.43
CA ALA A 30 24.59 -10.82 -3.99
C ALA A 30 26.00 -11.21 -3.56
N ALA A 31 26.65 -12.11 -4.31
CA ALA A 31 28.03 -12.50 -4.07
C ALA A 31 29.01 -11.33 -4.22
N ASP A 32 28.87 -10.53 -5.28
CA ASP A 32 29.69 -9.34 -5.54
C ASP A 32 29.56 -8.30 -4.42
N LEU A 33 28.34 -8.14 -3.90
CA LEU A 33 28.04 -7.24 -2.79
C LEU A 33 28.33 -7.87 -1.41
N ARG A 34 28.70 -9.15 -1.32
CA ARG A 34 28.86 -9.87 -0.04
C ARG A 34 27.60 -9.86 0.83
N ILE A 35 26.44 -9.99 0.19
CA ILE A 35 25.15 -10.13 0.87
C ILE A 35 24.94 -11.61 1.21
N ASP A 36 24.69 -11.91 2.49
CA ASP A 36 24.57 -13.28 3.00
C ASP A 36 23.34 -14.03 2.45
N GLY A 37 22.31 -13.30 2.02
CA GLY A 37 21.12 -13.86 1.41
C GLY A 37 20.23 -12.78 0.82
N VAL A 38 19.57 -13.10 -0.29
CA VAL A 38 18.54 -12.24 -0.87
C VAL A 38 17.19 -12.86 -0.54
N VAL A 39 16.36 -12.11 0.17
CA VAL A 39 14.94 -12.42 0.28
C VAL A 39 14.26 -11.78 -0.91
N HIS A 40 13.91 -12.61 -1.89
CA HIS A 40 12.98 -12.22 -2.92
C HIS A 40 11.61 -12.70 -2.45
N GLU A 41 10.74 -11.78 -2.09
CA GLU A 41 9.33 -12.09 -1.78
C GLU A 41 8.57 -12.31 -3.08
N LEU A 42 9.01 -13.32 -3.83
CA LEU A 42 8.17 -13.96 -4.81
C LEU A 42 7.59 -15.14 -4.06
N PHE A 43 6.29 -15.10 -3.79
CA PHE A 43 5.57 -16.34 -3.51
C PHE A 43 5.80 -17.19 -4.75
N VAL A 44 6.78 -18.07 -4.74
CA VAL A 44 6.84 -19.15 -5.70
C VAL A 44 6.02 -20.22 -5.02
N THR A 45 4.75 -20.32 -5.39
CA THR A 45 4.05 -21.59 -5.18
C THR A 45 4.62 -22.59 -6.18
N ASP A 46 5.87 -22.96 -5.98
CA ASP A 46 6.20 -24.36 -6.02
C ASP A 46 5.46 -24.94 -4.81
N ASN A 47 4.14 -25.10 -4.94
CA ASN A 47 3.57 -26.33 -4.45
C ASN A 47 4.40 -27.35 -5.21
N PRO A 48 5.34 -28.07 -4.57
CA PRO A 48 5.80 -29.26 -5.21
C PRO A 48 4.52 -30.11 -5.21
N VAL A 49 3.80 -30.12 -6.34
CA VAL A 49 3.42 -31.41 -6.87
C VAL A 49 4.75 -32.14 -6.86
N PRO A 50 4.98 -33.07 -5.90
CA PRO A 50 6.31 -33.60 -5.72
C PRO A 50 6.62 -34.22 -7.07
N ASN A 51 7.55 -33.62 -7.82
CA ASN A 51 8.19 -34.35 -8.89
C ASN A 51 8.91 -35.48 -8.13
N PRO A 52 8.49 -36.73 -8.25
CA PRO A 52 9.07 -37.83 -7.47
C PRO A 52 10.58 -37.97 -7.73
N GLU A 53 11.10 -37.28 -8.74
CA GLU A 53 12.46 -37.39 -9.25
C GLU A 53 13.40 -36.26 -8.81
N ALA A 54 12.90 -35.11 -8.34
CA ALA A 54 13.76 -33.98 -7.94
C ALA A 54 14.25 -34.11 -6.48
N LYS A 55 15.17 -35.05 -6.24
CA LYS A 55 15.77 -35.31 -4.93
C LYS A 55 16.86 -34.28 -4.60
N ASN A 56 16.52 -33.26 -3.81
CA ASN A 56 17.53 -32.37 -3.23
C ASN A 56 18.21 -33.05 -2.02
N LYS A 57 19.49 -33.43 -2.18
CA LYS A 57 20.27 -34.20 -1.18
C LYS A 57 20.70 -33.38 0.04
N SER A 58 20.52 -32.07 0.05
CA SER A 58 20.96 -31.18 1.13
C SER A 58 19.95 -31.03 2.27
N LEU A 59 18.74 -31.56 2.13
CA LEU A 59 17.72 -31.48 3.18
C LEU A 59 17.83 -32.68 4.13
N PRO A 60 17.67 -32.48 5.46
CA PRO A 60 17.67 -33.59 6.43
C PRO A 60 16.62 -34.64 6.03
N HIS A 61 17.08 -35.84 5.70
CA HIS A 61 16.21 -36.98 5.46
C HIS A 61 15.71 -37.49 6.80
N ASP A 62 14.49 -37.10 7.18
CA ASP A 62 13.73 -37.88 8.16
C ASP A 62 13.05 -39.04 7.39
N PRO A 63 13.52 -40.29 7.55
CA PRO A 63 12.95 -41.46 6.86
C PRO A 63 11.51 -41.75 7.29
N ASN A 64 11.03 -41.14 8.38
CA ASN A 64 9.64 -41.26 8.85
C ASN A 64 8.76 -40.08 8.42
N ARG A 65 9.34 -39.02 7.84
CA ARG A 65 8.59 -37.88 7.32
C ARG A 65 8.04 -38.23 5.94
N GLN A 66 6.93 -38.97 5.91
CA GLN A 66 6.09 -38.97 4.72
C GLN A 66 5.55 -37.54 4.56
N PRO A 67 5.82 -36.81 3.45
CA PRO A 67 5.06 -35.62 3.17
C PRO A 67 3.59 -36.05 3.19
N PRO A 68 2.68 -35.32 3.86
CA PRO A 68 1.27 -35.66 3.81
C PRO A 68 0.92 -35.71 2.33
N ARG A 69 0.63 -36.92 1.82
CA ARG A 69 0.23 -37.08 0.44
C ARG A 69 -1.01 -36.20 0.30
N GLY A 70 -0.89 -35.10 -0.45
CA GLY A 70 -2.02 -34.20 -0.72
C GLY A 70 -3.20 -34.96 -1.35
N TYR A 71 -2.91 -36.12 -1.95
CA TYR A 71 -3.88 -37.12 -2.38
C TYR A 71 -4.29 -38.05 -1.23
N GLY A 72 -5.56 -37.99 -0.84
CA GLY A 72 -6.19 -38.93 0.11
C GLY A 72 -6.20 -38.49 1.57
N ASN A 73 -5.70 -37.29 1.89
CA ASN A 73 -5.89 -36.68 3.21
C ASN A 73 -7.30 -36.07 3.28
N VAL A 74 -8.13 -36.51 4.24
CA VAL A 74 -9.48 -35.95 4.49
C VAL A 74 -9.45 -34.46 4.88
N PHE A 75 -8.29 -33.94 5.28
CA PHE A 75 -8.05 -32.53 5.60
C PHE A 75 -7.37 -31.75 4.45
N ALA A 76 -7.11 -32.36 3.29
CA ALA A 76 -6.48 -31.68 2.16
C ALA A 76 -7.29 -30.44 1.73
N GLU A 77 -8.62 -30.49 1.86
CA GLU A 77 -9.52 -29.37 1.58
C GLU A 77 -9.28 -28.15 2.50
N GLN A 78 -8.66 -28.34 3.67
CA GLN A 78 -8.32 -27.25 4.58
C GLN A 78 -7.09 -26.46 4.15
N GLY A 79 -6.21 -27.08 3.34
CA GLY A 79 -4.86 -26.55 3.04
C GLY A 79 -4.85 -25.09 2.57
N SER A 80 -5.67 -24.74 1.57
CA SER A 80 -5.67 -23.38 1.01
C SER A 80 -6.21 -22.31 1.97
N PHE A 81 -7.20 -22.65 2.79
CA PHE A 81 -7.76 -21.72 3.77
C PHE A 81 -6.85 -21.56 4.99
N GLU A 82 -6.21 -22.64 5.43
CA GLU A 82 -5.19 -22.57 6.49
C GLU A 82 -3.93 -21.85 6.02
N TRP A 83 -3.58 -21.97 4.73
CA TRP A 83 -2.55 -21.15 4.11
C TRP A 83 -2.95 -19.67 4.16
N LEU A 84 -4.17 -19.34 3.75
CA LEU A 84 -4.68 -17.96 3.79
C LEU A 84 -4.69 -17.41 5.21
N ARG A 85 -5.17 -18.19 6.19
CA ARG A 85 -5.13 -17.86 7.62
C ARG A 85 -3.72 -17.58 8.11
N SER A 86 -2.78 -18.45 7.75
CA SER A 86 -1.38 -18.28 8.14
C SER A 86 -0.80 -17.00 7.54
N ALA A 87 -1.13 -16.69 6.27
CA ALA A 87 -0.69 -15.47 5.62
C ALA A 87 -1.28 -14.21 6.29
N THR A 88 -2.54 -14.25 6.71
CA THR A 88 -3.18 -13.12 7.40
C THR A 88 -2.53 -12.77 8.74
N TRP A 89 -1.87 -13.73 9.41
CA TRP A 89 -1.06 -13.43 10.61
C TRP A 89 0.11 -12.47 10.36
N HIS A 90 0.52 -12.30 9.10
CA HIS A 90 1.70 -11.54 8.73
C HIS A 90 1.39 -10.24 7.96
N TYR A 91 0.17 -10.07 7.43
CA TYR A 91 -0.24 -8.89 6.65
C TYR A 91 -0.29 -7.59 7.47
N GLY A 92 -0.40 -7.69 8.80
CA GLY A 92 -0.56 -6.55 9.70
C GLY A 92 -1.99 -6.02 9.77
N ASP A 93 -2.33 -5.39 10.91
CA ASP A 93 -3.58 -4.69 11.21
C ASP A 93 -4.85 -5.56 11.14
N TYR A 94 -5.00 -6.47 12.11
CA TYR A 94 -6.20 -7.28 12.37
C TYR A 94 -7.35 -6.42 12.93
N GLY A 95 -7.77 -5.36 12.22
CA GLY A 95 -9.01 -4.60 12.48
C GLY A 95 -9.32 -4.34 13.97
N GLY A 96 -8.30 -4.05 14.79
CA GLY A 96 -8.48 -3.89 16.23
C GLY A 96 -7.29 -4.22 17.14
N SER A 97 -6.18 -4.81 16.66
CA SER A 97 -4.94 -4.88 17.45
C SER A 97 -3.86 -3.99 16.84
N ASP A 98 -3.17 -3.23 17.69
CA ASP A 98 -2.00 -2.38 17.39
C ASP A 98 -0.78 -3.17 16.83
N ASP A 99 -1.00 -4.37 16.30
CA ASP A 99 0.05 -5.29 15.89
C ASP A 99 0.63 -4.87 14.54
N LEU A 100 1.93 -4.58 14.58
CA LEU A 100 2.76 -4.29 13.43
C LEU A 100 2.73 -5.45 12.43
N PRO A 101 2.80 -5.17 11.11
CA PRO A 101 3.09 -6.20 10.11
C PRO A 101 4.39 -6.94 10.47
N GLU A 102 4.53 -8.19 10.02
CA GLU A 102 5.65 -9.12 10.30
C GLU A 102 6.75 -8.58 11.26
N PRO A 103 6.54 -8.67 12.59
CA PRO A 103 7.37 -7.95 13.56
C PRO A 103 8.80 -8.51 13.67
N ARG A 104 9.08 -9.67 13.06
CA ARG A 104 10.41 -10.29 13.04
C ARG A 104 11.33 -9.64 12.02
N ILE A 105 10.80 -8.91 11.04
CA ILE A 105 11.58 -8.23 10.01
C ILE A 105 11.63 -6.74 10.33
N LYS A 106 12.85 -6.22 10.55
CA LYS A 106 13.08 -4.78 10.73
C LYS A 106 13.79 -4.22 9.51
N LEU A 107 13.14 -3.27 8.86
CA LEU A 107 13.73 -2.55 7.73
C LEU A 107 14.83 -1.61 8.23
N ASP A 108 15.99 -1.65 7.59
CA ASP A 108 17.05 -0.68 7.83
C ASP A 108 16.78 0.60 7.00
N LEU A 109 15.90 1.45 7.52
CA LEU A 109 15.45 2.65 6.81
C LEU A 109 16.54 3.71 6.63
N CYS A 110 17.57 3.73 7.48
CA CYS A 110 18.69 4.65 7.29
C CYS A 110 19.61 4.20 6.14
N ARG A 111 19.54 2.93 5.75
CA ARG A 111 20.28 2.33 4.64
C ARG A 111 19.34 1.68 3.64
N MET A 112 18.31 2.41 3.20
CA MET A 112 17.46 1.94 2.11
C MET A 112 17.84 2.58 0.77
N VAL A 113 17.56 1.87 -0.33
CA VAL A 113 17.48 2.46 -1.67
C VAL A 113 16.02 2.49 -2.08
N SER A 114 15.55 3.65 -2.52
CA SER A 114 14.21 3.81 -3.07
C SER A 114 14.30 4.17 -4.54
N PHE A 115 13.48 3.52 -5.36
CA PHE A 115 13.28 3.88 -6.77
C PHE A 115 12.44 5.15 -6.94
N TYR A 116 11.86 5.66 -5.84
CA TYR A 116 11.16 6.94 -5.79
C TYR A 116 12.07 8.12 -5.43
N ASP A 117 13.38 7.91 -5.37
CA ASP A 117 14.32 8.99 -5.10
C ASP A 117 14.35 9.97 -6.29
N PRO A 118 14.13 11.29 -6.09
CA PRO A 118 14.14 12.28 -7.15
C PRO A 118 15.51 12.41 -7.84
N ALA A 119 16.58 11.84 -7.28
CA ALA A 119 17.87 11.72 -7.94
C ALA A 119 17.88 10.72 -9.12
N LEU A 120 16.79 9.97 -9.33
CA LEU A 120 16.56 9.09 -10.48
C LEU A 120 15.63 9.77 -11.50
N PRO A 121 16.13 10.67 -12.36
CA PRO A 121 15.30 11.45 -13.28
C PRO A 121 14.50 10.58 -14.27
N SER A 122 15.02 9.42 -14.70
CA SER A 122 14.30 8.54 -15.62
C SER A 122 13.00 8.01 -15.01
N LEU A 123 12.98 7.85 -13.69
CA LEU A 123 11.82 7.38 -12.92
C LEU A 123 10.97 8.50 -12.34
N ALA A 124 11.57 9.67 -12.04
CA ALA A 124 10.87 10.78 -11.41
C ALA A 124 9.66 11.28 -12.24
N GLY A 125 9.76 11.25 -13.58
CA GLY A 125 8.64 11.58 -14.47
C GLY A 125 7.61 10.45 -14.62
N ALA A 126 8.08 9.21 -14.73
CA ALA A 126 7.24 8.03 -14.96
C ALA A 126 6.31 7.69 -13.77
N HIS A 127 6.72 8.04 -12.54
CA HIS A 127 5.95 7.78 -11.30
C HIS A 127 4.79 8.74 -11.03
N HIS A 128 4.62 9.80 -11.83
CA HIS A 128 3.57 10.84 -11.62
C HIS A 128 2.30 10.62 -12.44
N GLY A 129 1.95 9.36 -12.73
CA GLY A 129 0.71 9.04 -13.46
C GLY A 129 0.84 9.15 -14.98
N GLY A 130 2.06 9.00 -15.51
CA GLY A 130 2.23 8.68 -16.92
C GLY A 130 1.55 7.34 -17.19
N ILE A 131 0.41 7.38 -17.89
CA ILE A 131 -0.18 6.17 -18.47
C ILE A 131 0.80 5.70 -19.55
N VAL A 132 1.67 4.75 -19.21
CA VAL A 132 2.57 4.15 -20.19
C VAL A 132 1.75 3.16 -21.02
N GLY A 133 1.19 3.63 -22.14
CA GLY A 133 0.41 2.84 -23.10
C GLY A 133 -1.12 2.95 -22.95
N ASN A 134 -1.87 2.06 -23.61
CA ASN A 134 -3.34 1.94 -23.47
C ASN A 134 -3.76 1.16 -22.21
N LEU A 135 -2.81 0.90 -21.31
CA LEU A 135 -2.96 0.02 -20.15
C LEU A 135 -2.64 0.86 -18.90
N THR A 136 -3.65 1.55 -18.39
CA THR A 136 -3.73 1.76 -16.96
C THR A 136 -3.66 0.39 -16.31
N TYR A 137 -2.49 0.00 -15.80
CA TYR A 137 -2.44 -1.02 -14.74
C TYR A 137 -3.02 -0.37 -13.48
N GLU A 138 -4.32 -0.04 -13.51
CA GLU A 138 -5.16 -0.01 -12.32
C GLU A 138 -5.40 -1.48 -11.93
N ASN A 139 -4.33 -2.23 -11.65
CA ASN A 139 -4.50 -3.36 -10.74
C ASN A 139 -5.00 -2.69 -9.46
N GLY A 140 -6.27 -2.89 -9.07
CA GLY A 140 -7.11 -2.10 -8.12
C GLY A 140 -6.57 -1.77 -6.71
N TRP A 141 -5.25 -1.85 -6.57
CA TRP A 141 -4.32 -1.57 -5.51
C TRP A 141 -3.88 -0.10 -5.37
N GLY A 142 -4.46 0.83 -6.15
CA GLY A 142 -4.17 2.27 -6.09
C GLY A 142 -2.93 2.71 -6.88
N LEU A 143 -2.71 4.04 -6.96
CA LEU A 143 -1.77 4.69 -7.88
C LEU A 143 -0.32 4.14 -7.82
N ARG A 144 0.14 3.62 -6.68
CA ARG A 144 1.56 3.28 -6.46
C ARG A 144 1.88 1.78 -6.53
N ARG A 145 0.89 0.89 -6.37
CA ARG A 145 1.12 -0.58 -6.34
C ARG A 145 1.18 -1.22 -7.74
N GLY A 146 0.89 -0.44 -8.78
CA GLY A 146 1.08 -0.79 -10.19
C GLY A 146 2.41 -0.31 -10.78
N HIS A 147 3.20 0.49 -10.05
CA HIS A 147 4.44 1.03 -10.57
C HIS A 147 5.42 -0.09 -10.94
N ARG A 148 6.01 0.06 -12.12
CA ARG A 148 7.04 -0.82 -12.65
C ARG A 148 8.29 0.02 -12.88
N LEU A 149 9.45 -0.64 -12.82
CA LEU A 149 10.73 -0.03 -13.17
C LEU A 149 10.94 -0.07 -14.69
N LEU A 150 9.88 0.24 -15.45
CA LEU A 150 9.96 0.43 -16.89
C LEU A 150 10.63 1.78 -17.14
N GLU A 151 11.40 1.90 -18.21
CA GLU A 151 12.10 3.15 -18.60
C GLU A 151 13.27 3.58 -17.70
N LEU A 152 13.73 2.71 -16.80
CA LEU A 152 14.96 2.96 -16.04
C LEU A 152 16.17 3.00 -17.00
N ASP A 153 16.83 4.15 -17.07
CA ASP A 153 17.99 4.32 -17.96
C ASP A 153 19.29 3.74 -17.37
N GLU A 154 20.32 3.61 -18.22
CA GLU A 154 21.60 3.03 -17.79
C GLU A 154 22.32 3.85 -16.71
N ASP A 155 22.12 5.17 -16.68
CA ASP A 155 22.81 6.05 -15.74
C ASP A 155 22.18 5.96 -14.35
N ASP A 156 20.86 5.89 -14.27
CA ASP A 156 20.11 5.60 -13.06
C ASP A 156 20.41 4.19 -12.54
N VAL A 157 20.55 3.18 -13.41
CA VAL A 157 21.03 1.84 -13.02
C VAL A 157 22.44 1.91 -12.40
N LYS A 158 23.38 2.65 -13.02
CA LYS A 158 24.73 2.83 -12.46
C LYS A 158 24.67 3.51 -11.11
N LEU A 159 23.81 4.51 -10.96
CA LEU A 159 23.64 5.27 -9.73
C LEU A 159 23.08 4.39 -8.60
N ILE A 160 22.04 3.59 -8.86
CA ILE A 160 21.50 2.61 -7.92
C ILE A 160 22.56 1.59 -7.50
N ARG A 161 23.32 1.04 -8.46
CA ARG A 161 24.41 0.10 -8.17
C ARG A 161 25.51 0.74 -7.32
N ALA A 162 25.84 1.99 -7.55
CA ALA A 162 26.80 2.73 -6.73
C ALA A 162 26.29 2.90 -5.29
N TRP A 163 25.02 3.24 -5.11
CA TRP A 163 24.39 3.36 -3.79
C TRP A 163 24.39 2.03 -3.03
N LEU A 164 24.05 0.92 -3.69
CA LEU A 164 24.10 -0.41 -3.08
C LEU A 164 25.53 -0.77 -2.64
N LYS A 165 26.53 -0.48 -3.47
CA LYS A 165 27.94 -0.73 -3.12
C LYS A 165 28.39 0.09 -1.92
N ASP A 166 28.06 1.37 -1.88
CA ASP A 166 28.39 2.28 -0.76
C ASP A 166 27.77 1.78 0.56
N MET A 167 26.50 1.39 0.49
CA MET A 167 25.73 0.86 1.61
C MET A 167 26.34 -0.42 2.20
N VAL A 168 26.72 -1.38 1.36
CA VAL A 168 27.25 -2.67 1.84
C VAL A 168 28.74 -2.58 2.20
N SER A 169 29.51 -1.71 1.53
CA SER A 169 30.92 -1.49 1.85
C SER A 169 31.12 -0.79 3.20
N SER A 170 30.09 -0.08 3.69
CA SER A 170 30.03 0.56 5.00
C SER A 170 29.80 -0.49 6.12
N SER A 171 30.82 -1.33 6.33
CA SER A 171 30.80 -2.49 7.25
C SER A 171 30.36 -2.13 8.68
N PRO A 172 29.53 -2.99 9.34
CA PRO A 172 29.18 -2.87 10.76
C PRO A 172 30.34 -3.24 11.72
N SER A 173 31.48 -3.71 11.20
CA SER A 173 32.64 -4.14 12.00
C SER A 173 33.52 -2.99 12.52
N SER A 174 33.25 -1.75 12.13
CA SER A 174 33.74 -0.58 12.88
C SER A 174 32.80 -0.39 14.07
N ALA A 175 33.33 -0.41 15.28
CA ALA A 175 32.60 -0.20 16.54
C ALA A 175 31.82 1.13 16.63
N SER A 176 31.80 1.94 15.56
CA SER A 176 30.81 2.98 15.32
C SER A 176 29.51 2.36 14.74
N ARG A 177 28.61 1.87 15.60
CA ARG A 177 27.17 1.95 15.29
C ARG A 177 26.90 3.41 14.90
N GLY A 178 26.65 3.72 13.63
CA GLY A 178 26.34 5.11 13.23
C GLY A 178 27.31 5.81 12.29
N ALA A 179 28.18 5.11 11.55
CA ALA A 179 28.76 5.73 10.35
C ALA A 179 27.66 5.86 9.27
N GLY A 180 26.86 6.94 9.34
CA GLY A 180 25.87 7.32 8.34
C GLY A 180 24.38 7.20 8.73
N CYS A 181 24.05 6.76 9.95
CA CYS A 181 22.67 6.74 10.45
C CYS A 181 22.55 7.65 11.67
N SER A 182 21.55 8.53 11.67
CA SER A 182 21.30 9.49 12.74
C SER A 182 20.80 8.87 14.05
N GLY A 183 20.27 7.64 13.98
CA GLY A 183 19.59 6.97 15.10
C GLY A 183 18.10 7.31 15.20
N VAL A 184 17.56 8.10 14.26
CA VAL A 184 16.12 8.37 14.15
C VAL A 184 15.38 7.09 13.78
N ASP A 185 14.35 6.76 14.57
CA ASP A 185 13.42 5.68 14.26
C ASP A 185 12.35 6.16 13.28
N TRP A 186 12.69 6.16 12.00
CA TRP A 186 11.80 6.57 10.92
C TRP A 186 10.54 5.72 10.84
N HIS A 187 10.62 4.43 11.19
CA HIS A 187 9.47 3.54 11.18
C HIS A 187 8.45 3.96 12.23
N ALA A 188 8.91 4.19 13.48
CA ALA A 188 8.05 4.70 14.54
C ALA A 188 7.42 6.06 14.16
N MET A 189 8.19 6.96 13.53
CA MET A 189 7.68 8.25 13.05
C MET A 189 6.55 8.07 12.03
N PHE A 190 6.71 7.21 11.01
CA PHE A 190 5.66 6.94 10.03
C PHE A 190 4.41 6.32 10.66
N THR A 191 4.58 5.40 11.62
CA THR A 191 3.47 4.81 12.36
C THR A 191 2.68 5.86 13.11
N VAL A 192 3.34 6.78 13.82
CA VAL A 192 2.67 7.87 14.54
C VAL A 192 1.96 8.81 13.58
N ILE A 193 2.60 9.22 12.48
CA ILE A 193 1.97 10.07 11.45
C ILE A 193 0.71 9.40 10.89
N ARG A 194 0.79 8.11 10.53
CA ARG A 194 -0.36 7.34 10.01
C ARG A 194 -1.46 7.22 11.07
N ALA A 195 -1.11 6.96 12.32
CA ALA A 195 -2.09 6.83 13.40
C ALA A 195 -2.81 8.16 13.67
N GLN A 196 -2.08 9.28 13.70
CA GLN A 196 -2.62 10.60 13.98
C GLN A 196 -3.42 11.17 12.79
N HIS A 197 -2.79 11.32 11.63
CA HIS A 197 -3.43 11.95 10.47
C HIS A 197 -4.30 10.97 9.69
N GLY A 198 -3.85 9.71 9.53
CA GLY A 198 -4.57 8.73 8.72
C GLY A 198 -5.87 8.21 9.32
N THR A 199 -5.95 8.11 10.66
CA THR A 199 -7.22 7.79 11.33
C THR A 199 -8.20 8.96 11.21
N ARG A 200 -7.74 10.19 11.47
CA ARG A 200 -8.58 11.39 11.38
C ARG A 200 -9.08 11.62 9.95
N ALA A 201 -8.23 11.42 8.95
CA ALA A 201 -8.64 11.56 7.56
C ALA A 201 -9.71 10.55 7.12
N ARG A 202 -9.66 9.32 7.63
CA ARG A 202 -10.70 8.32 7.39
C ARG A 202 -12.00 8.65 8.12
N GLU A 203 -11.93 9.15 9.36
CA GLU A 203 -13.11 9.62 10.08
C GLU A 203 -13.80 10.77 9.32
N ILE A 204 -13.03 11.74 8.83
CA ILE A 204 -13.54 12.86 8.02
C ILE A 204 -14.16 12.35 6.72
N ALA A 205 -13.50 11.41 6.02
CA ALA A 205 -14.06 10.80 4.81
C ALA A 205 -15.40 10.10 5.07
N ALA A 206 -15.52 9.36 6.18
CA ALA A 206 -16.77 8.70 6.56
C ALA A 206 -17.90 9.69 6.87
N VAL A 207 -17.58 10.87 7.44
CA VAL A 207 -18.56 11.94 7.67
C VAL A 207 -19.11 12.48 6.36
N PHE A 208 -18.29 12.60 5.32
CA PHE A 208 -18.75 13.04 4.00
C PHE A 208 -19.65 12.03 3.27
N GLU A 209 -19.74 10.79 3.76
CA GLU A 209 -20.68 9.77 3.26
C GLU A 209 -22.03 9.76 3.99
N TRP A 210 -22.23 10.64 4.99
CA TRP A 210 -23.53 10.79 5.65
C TRP A 210 -24.60 11.30 4.68
N ASP A 211 -25.88 11.08 5.05
CA ASP A 211 -26.99 11.73 4.36
C ASP A 211 -26.83 13.25 4.46
N ARG A 212 -27.24 13.95 3.41
CA ARG A 212 -27.06 15.39 3.21
C ARG A 212 -28.29 16.03 2.56
N GLY A 213 -29.43 15.33 2.61
CA GLY A 213 -30.68 15.75 2.01
C GLY A 213 -31.34 16.93 2.73
N THR A 214 -31.17 17.02 4.05
CA THR A 214 -31.71 18.09 4.90
C THR A 214 -30.65 19.10 5.33
N GLU A 215 -31.09 20.31 5.73
CA GLU A 215 -30.19 21.35 6.25
C GLU A 215 -29.56 20.92 7.58
N GLU A 216 -30.32 20.23 8.44
CA GLU A 216 -29.82 19.68 9.70
C GLU A 216 -28.69 18.67 9.49
N GLU A 217 -28.82 17.79 8.49
CA GLU A 217 -27.79 16.83 8.12
C GLU A 217 -26.53 17.50 7.57
N GLN A 218 -26.69 18.52 6.71
CA GLN A 218 -25.55 19.29 6.20
C GLN A 218 -24.81 20.02 7.32
N ASN A 219 -25.54 20.63 8.25
CA ASN A 219 -24.94 21.28 9.43
C ASN A 219 -24.26 20.27 10.37
N ALA A 220 -24.79 19.05 10.50
CA ALA A 220 -24.16 17.99 11.26
C ALA A 220 -22.83 17.55 10.65
N ILE A 221 -22.76 17.43 9.31
CA ILE A 221 -21.52 17.16 8.57
C ILE A 221 -20.48 18.23 8.87
N VAL A 222 -20.84 19.50 8.70
CA VAL A 222 -19.94 20.65 8.94
C VAL A 222 -19.42 20.66 10.37
N THR A 223 -20.32 20.51 11.35
CA THR A 223 -19.97 20.49 12.77
C THR A 223 -18.99 19.35 13.07
N ARG A 224 -19.24 18.16 12.53
CA ARG A 224 -18.38 17.02 12.76
C ARG A 224 -17.01 17.16 12.09
N VAL A 225 -16.97 17.69 10.87
CA VAL A 225 -15.70 18.01 10.19
C VAL A 225 -14.90 19.03 11.00
N HIS A 226 -15.57 20.07 11.52
CA HIS A 226 -14.96 21.06 12.40
C HIS A 226 -14.29 20.42 13.61
N GLU A 227 -15.03 19.59 14.36
CA GLU A 227 -14.49 18.89 15.54
C GLU A 227 -13.24 18.06 15.19
N LEU A 228 -13.29 17.33 14.08
CA LEU A 228 -12.22 16.42 13.66
C LEU A 228 -10.97 17.15 13.18
N SER A 229 -11.13 18.19 12.35
CA SER A 229 -10.01 18.99 11.84
C SER A 229 -9.40 19.85 12.95
N HIS A 230 -10.23 20.46 13.80
CA HIS A 230 -9.78 21.21 14.97
C HIS A 230 -9.01 20.34 15.95
N ALA A 231 -9.45 19.10 16.20
CA ALA A 231 -8.73 18.19 17.12
C ALA A 231 -7.27 17.97 16.69
N VAL A 232 -6.99 17.89 15.38
CA VAL A 232 -5.62 17.77 14.87
C VAL A 232 -4.85 19.08 14.98
N LEU A 233 -5.49 20.20 14.64
CA LEU A 233 -4.83 21.49 14.53
C LEU A 233 -4.69 22.26 15.84
N SER A 234 -5.50 21.95 16.85
CA SER A 234 -5.61 22.72 18.10
C SER A 234 -4.28 22.97 18.81
N VAL A 235 -3.31 22.06 18.65
CA VAL A 235 -1.96 22.18 19.23
C VAL A 235 -1.04 23.13 18.45
N TYR A 236 -1.40 23.52 17.23
CA TYR A 236 -0.64 24.42 16.35
C TYR A 236 -1.26 25.82 16.21
N VAL A 237 -2.53 25.97 16.61
CA VAL A 237 -3.30 27.22 16.52
C VAL A 237 -3.26 27.98 17.86
N GLU A 238 -2.83 29.25 17.81
CA GLU A 238 -3.03 30.22 18.88
C GLU A 238 -4.29 31.05 18.61
N TYR A 239 -5.29 30.90 19.47
CA TYR A 239 -6.57 31.61 19.39
C TYR A 239 -6.49 33.09 19.77
N SER A 240 -5.49 33.48 20.56
CA SER A 240 -5.41 34.83 21.14
C SER A 240 -4.91 35.91 20.18
N SER A 241 -4.36 35.52 19.01
CA SER A 241 -3.63 36.43 18.12
C SER A 241 -3.97 36.27 16.63
N SER A 242 -5.02 35.51 16.28
CA SER A 242 -5.30 35.04 14.91
C SER A 242 -4.04 34.45 14.27
N THR A 243 -3.70 33.23 14.64
CA THR A 243 -2.52 32.55 14.08
C THR A 243 -2.58 32.59 12.55
N PRO A 244 -1.56 33.17 11.88
CA PRO A 244 -1.50 33.12 10.44
C PRO A 244 -1.55 31.67 9.96
N LYS A 245 -2.41 31.39 8.97
CA LYS A 245 -2.56 30.07 8.33
C LYS A 245 -1.21 29.42 8.04
N GLU A 246 -0.29 30.19 7.47
CA GLU A 246 1.04 29.74 7.09
C GLU A 246 1.87 29.28 8.29
N LEU A 247 1.71 29.95 9.45
CA LEU A 247 2.44 29.60 10.67
C LEU A 247 1.90 28.31 11.29
N ALA A 248 0.57 28.13 11.34
CA ALA A 248 -0.04 26.89 11.83
C ALA A 248 0.34 25.70 10.96
N ILE A 249 0.26 25.85 9.63
CA ILE A 249 0.67 24.81 8.67
C ILE A 249 2.17 24.51 8.82
N ALA A 250 3.03 25.52 8.97
CA ALA A 250 4.47 25.32 9.17
C ALA A 250 4.79 24.54 10.46
N ARG A 251 4.11 24.86 11.57
CA ARG A 251 4.27 24.14 12.85
C ARG A 251 3.79 22.70 12.75
N CYS A 252 2.62 22.48 12.17
CA CYS A 252 2.05 21.14 11.96
C CYS A 252 2.97 20.29 11.07
N SER A 253 3.41 20.84 9.93
CA SER A 253 4.17 20.09 8.93
C SER A 253 5.59 19.73 9.34
N SER A 254 6.19 20.49 10.26
CA SER A 254 7.55 20.26 10.74
C SER A 254 7.63 19.59 12.11
N MET A 255 6.50 19.23 12.74
CA MET A 255 6.49 18.81 14.14
C MET A 255 7.45 17.64 14.45
N TYR A 256 7.60 16.70 13.50
CA TYR A 256 8.43 15.51 13.66
C TYR A 256 9.88 15.71 13.15
N THR A 257 10.12 16.77 12.39
CA THR A 257 11.40 17.02 11.70
C THR A 257 12.12 18.27 12.22
N MET A 258 11.47 19.15 12.99
CA MET A 258 12.00 20.47 13.36
C MET A 258 13.31 20.41 14.15
N LEU A 259 13.55 19.31 14.88
CA LEU A 259 14.77 19.12 15.68
C LEU A 259 15.85 18.34 14.93
N LEU A 260 15.59 17.91 13.71
CA LEU A 260 16.53 17.19 12.87
C LEU A 260 17.27 18.17 11.97
N ASP A 261 18.59 18.06 11.94
CA ASP A 261 19.42 18.78 10.97
C ASP A 261 19.63 17.90 9.73
N PRO A 262 19.01 18.22 8.56
CA PRO A 262 19.14 17.41 7.36
C PRO A 262 20.58 17.31 6.86
N SER A 263 21.49 18.21 7.24
CA SER A 263 22.91 18.13 6.87
C SER A 263 23.65 16.99 7.57
N THR A 264 23.15 16.53 8.72
CA THR A 264 23.72 15.44 9.53
C THR A 264 23.17 14.06 9.16
N LEU A 265 22.08 14.02 8.41
CA LEU A 265 21.40 12.79 8.02
C LEU A 265 22.11 12.09 6.87
N GLY A 266 22.09 10.75 6.90
CA GLY A 266 22.50 9.92 5.77
C GLY A 266 21.62 10.15 4.53
N ARG A 267 22.06 9.66 3.37
CA ARG A 267 21.30 9.87 2.12
C ARG A 267 19.84 9.40 2.21
N SER A 268 19.64 8.15 2.64
CA SER A 268 18.29 7.57 2.76
C SER A 268 17.45 8.32 3.79
N GLU A 269 18.05 8.72 4.91
CA GLU A 269 17.36 9.49 5.96
C GLU A 269 16.96 10.89 5.48
N ARG A 270 17.79 11.56 4.67
CA ARG A 270 17.40 12.83 4.03
C ARG A 270 16.22 12.66 3.09
N LEU A 271 16.17 11.57 2.34
CA LEU A 271 15.00 11.27 1.50
C LEU A 271 13.75 11.13 2.39
N LEU A 272 13.82 10.38 3.49
CA LEU A 272 12.70 10.22 4.40
C LEU A 272 12.29 11.52 5.09
N TYR A 273 13.25 12.34 5.50
CA TYR A 273 13.01 13.68 6.04
C TYR A 273 12.12 14.50 5.10
N TYR A 274 12.52 14.62 3.82
CA TYR A 274 11.75 15.40 2.86
C TYR A 274 10.41 14.76 2.50
N VAL A 275 10.30 13.43 2.54
CA VAL A 275 9.02 12.73 2.38
C VAL A 275 8.08 13.09 3.52
N VAL A 276 8.54 13.06 4.78
CA VAL A 276 7.74 13.45 5.95
C VAL A 276 7.27 14.89 5.81
N GLU A 277 8.17 15.84 5.53
CA GLU A 277 7.79 17.25 5.39
C GLU A 277 6.81 17.48 4.24
N THR A 278 7.02 16.82 3.10
CA THR A 278 6.14 16.97 1.93
C THR A 278 4.74 16.42 2.20
N VAL A 279 4.66 15.22 2.79
CA VAL A 279 3.38 14.58 3.13
C VAL A 279 2.64 15.40 4.17
N LEU A 280 3.30 15.78 5.27
CA LEU A 280 2.66 16.55 6.32
C LEU A 280 2.30 17.95 5.88
N LYS A 281 3.11 18.62 5.06
CA LYS A 281 2.72 19.93 4.50
C LYS A 281 1.42 19.84 3.71
N LYS A 282 1.25 18.79 2.90
CA LYS A 282 0.01 18.60 2.15
C LYS A 282 -1.17 18.26 3.07
N PHE A 283 -0.98 17.37 4.05
CA PHE A 283 -2.02 17.03 5.04
C PHE A 283 -2.41 18.21 5.92
N CYS A 284 -1.46 18.88 6.57
CA CYS A 284 -1.72 20.02 7.44
C CYS A 284 -2.39 21.17 6.68
N SER A 285 -2.08 21.37 5.39
CA SER A 285 -2.78 22.35 4.56
C SER A 285 -4.23 21.94 4.32
N TRP A 286 -4.48 20.67 3.99
CA TRP A 286 -5.83 20.13 3.79
C TRP A 286 -6.65 20.15 5.10
N GLU A 287 -6.06 19.77 6.22
CA GLU A 287 -6.70 19.86 7.55
C GLU A 287 -7.05 21.29 7.90
N TRP A 288 -6.16 22.25 7.59
CA TRP A 288 -6.43 23.66 7.79
C TRP A 288 -7.57 24.15 6.91
N ASP A 289 -7.58 23.80 5.62
CA ASP A 289 -8.65 24.20 4.71
C ASP A 289 -10.02 23.71 5.20
N LEU A 290 -10.10 22.46 5.68
CA LEU A 290 -11.31 21.91 6.31
C LEU A 290 -11.71 22.67 7.58
N PHE A 291 -10.74 22.95 8.45
CA PHE A 291 -10.97 23.69 9.69
C PHE A 291 -11.47 25.11 9.41
N GLU A 292 -10.78 25.86 8.56
CA GLU A 292 -11.12 27.23 8.14
C GLU A 292 -12.53 27.29 7.51
N TRP A 293 -12.84 26.35 6.62
CA TRP A 293 -14.17 26.24 6.02
C TRP A 293 -15.25 25.99 7.06
N SER A 294 -15.07 24.95 7.88
CA SER A 294 -16.07 24.54 8.85
C SER A 294 -16.26 25.56 9.98
N GLU A 295 -15.19 26.27 10.39
CA GLU A 295 -15.23 27.35 11.37
C GLU A 295 -16.12 28.50 10.90
N GLY A 296 -16.06 28.84 9.60
CA GLY A 296 -16.91 29.88 9.01
C GLY A 296 -18.41 29.58 9.12
N HIS A 297 -18.78 28.31 9.27
CA HIS A 297 -20.16 27.85 9.41
C HIS A 297 -20.55 27.48 10.85
N THR A 298 -19.60 27.31 11.78
CA THR A 298 -19.87 26.94 13.18
C THR A 298 -19.77 28.14 14.14
N SER A 299 -18.56 28.55 14.48
CA SER A 299 -18.29 29.53 15.53
C SER A 299 -17.77 30.87 15.03
N ASN A 300 -17.26 30.91 13.80
CA ASN A 300 -16.77 32.10 13.11
C ASN A 300 -15.74 32.94 13.89
N TYR A 301 -14.92 32.29 14.74
CA TYR A 301 -13.89 32.94 15.56
C TYR A 301 -12.66 33.38 14.77
N LEU A 302 -12.34 32.70 13.67
CA LEU A 302 -11.21 33.07 12.80
C LEU A 302 -11.52 34.32 11.95
N ASP A 303 -12.79 34.66 11.78
CA ASP A 303 -13.19 35.77 10.94
C ASP A 303 -13.13 37.09 11.71
N ASN A 304 -11.95 37.71 11.72
CA ASN A 304 -11.80 39.12 12.05
C ASN A 304 -12.03 40.01 10.81
N ARG A 305 -12.53 39.47 9.68
CA ARG A 305 -13.04 40.31 8.59
C ARG A 305 -14.41 40.82 8.97
N SER A 306 -14.36 41.99 9.60
CA SER A 306 -15.29 43.08 9.28
C SER A 306 -15.85 42.93 7.85
N THR A 307 -17.16 42.82 7.70
CA THR A 307 -18.06 43.88 7.17
C THR A 307 -17.48 44.97 6.25
N LYS A 308 -16.35 44.76 5.54
CA LYS A 308 -15.61 45.86 4.89
C LYS A 308 -15.10 45.62 3.48
N TYR A 309 -15.21 44.42 2.93
CA TYR A 309 -15.06 44.23 1.50
C TYR A 309 -16.20 43.35 1.03
N GLY A 310 -17.13 43.96 0.28
CA GLY A 310 -18.20 43.28 -0.46
C GLY A 310 -17.62 42.40 -1.56
N ILE A 311 -16.87 41.37 -1.15
CA ILE A 311 -16.65 40.19 -1.96
C ILE A 311 -18.02 39.52 -1.96
N THR A 312 -18.68 39.60 -3.11
CA THR A 312 -19.88 38.82 -3.42
C THR A 312 -19.67 37.41 -2.89
N ALA A 313 -20.35 37.07 -1.79
CA ALA A 313 -20.45 35.70 -1.34
C ALA A 313 -20.80 34.89 -2.59
N ARG A 314 -19.94 33.92 -2.96
CA ARG A 314 -20.39 32.93 -3.91
C ARG A 314 -21.64 32.34 -3.27
N ASP A 315 -22.78 32.51 -3.94
CA ASP A 315 -24.04 31.89 -3.55
C ASP A 315 -23.96 30.40 -3.91
N THR A 316 -22.90 29.75 -3.42
CA THR A 316 -22.68 28.31 -3.51
C THR A 316 -23.48 27.69 -2.39
N SER A 317 -24.34 26.75 -2.76
CA SER A 317 -25.09 25.95 -1.80
C SER A 317 -24.12 25.23 -0.87
N LEU A 318 -24.46 25.11 0.42
CA LEU A 318 -23.66 24.34 1.39
C LEU A 318 -23.42 22.90 0.90
N LEU A 319 -24.39 22.34 0.17
CA LEU A 319 -24.25 21.03 -0.46
C LEU A 319 -23.12 20.99 -1.50
N ASP A 320 -22.93 22.06 -2.28
CA ASP A 320 -21.86 22.14 -3.27
C ASP A 320 -20.49 22.23 -2.60
N GLU A 321 -20.39 22.99 -1.50
CA GLU A 321 -19.18 23.07 -0.68
C GLU A 321 -18.84 21.71 -0.05
N ILE A 322 -19.84 21.01 0.51
CA ILE A 322 -19.66 19.65 1.06
C ILE A 322 -19.14 18.69 -0.02
N ASN A 323 -19.69 18.75 -1.24
CA ASN A 323 -19.23 17.90 -2.34
C ASN A 323 -17.78 18.23 -2.74
N GLU A 324 -17.42 19.51 -2.78
CA GLU A 324 -16.03 19.93 -3.07
C GLU A 324 -15.05 19.39 -2.02
N TYR A 325 -15.35 19.52 -0.73
CA TYR A 325 -14.47 19.01 0.33
C TYR A 325 -14.45 17.49 0.41
N ARG A 326 -15.54 16.81 0.04
CA ARG A 326 -15.58 15.35 -0.13
C ARG A 326 -14.60 14.91 -1.23
N GLU A 327 -14.62 15.55 -2.39
CA GLU A 327 -13.72 15.24 -3.51
C GLU A 327 -12.25 15.49 -3.13
N ARG A 328 -11.95 16.63 -2.51
CA ARG A 328 -10.60 16.94 -2.01
C ARG A 328 -10.11 15.93 -0.97
N THR A 329 -11.01 15.46 -0.10
CA THR A 329 -10.71 14.43 0.90
C THR A 329 -10.43 13.07 0.25
N ALA A 330 -11.21 12.69 -0.77
CA ALA A 330 -10.94 11.49 -1.55
C ALA A 330 -9.60 11.60 -2.29
N GLU A 331 -9.28 12.77 -2.86
CA GLU A 331 -8.01 13.02 -3.55
C GLU A 331 -6.80 12.88 -2.62
N ILE A 332 -6.84 13.46 -1.41
CA ILE A 332 -5.69 13.38 -0.50
C ILE A 332 -5.44 11.95 -0.02
N LEU A 333 -6.51 11.21 0.29
CA LEU A 333 -6.42 9.80 0.67
C LEU A 333 -5.85 8.96 -0.47
N LYS A 334 -6.32 9.19 -1.70
CA LYS A 334 -5.80 8.55 -2.92
C LYS A 334 -4.34 8.89 -3.19
N TRP A 335 -3.95 10.15 -2.98
CA TRP A 335 -2.59 10.62 -3.25
C TRP A 335 -1.54 9.97 -2.33
N VAL A 336 -1.85 9.81 -1.04
CA VAL A 336 -0.98 9.10 -0.09
C VAL A 336 -1.12 7.59 -0.19
N GLY A 337 -2.22 7.08 -0.75
CA GLY A 337 -2.53 5.67 -0.76
C GLY A 337 -3.15 5.19 0.56
N TRP A 338 -3.77 6.08 1.33
CA TRP A 338 -4.57 5.73 2.51
C TRP A 338 -6.06 5.51 2.17
N ASP A 339 -6.44 5.77 0.92
CA ASP A 339 -7.62 5.14 0.31
C ASP A 339 -7.45 3.64 0.18
N THR A 340 -6.20 3.15 0.23
CA THR A 340 -5.90 1.72 0.16
C THR A 340 -6.15 1.06 1.51
N TRP A 341 -6.94 0.03 1.36
CA TRP A 341 -7.48 -0.85 2.36
C TRP A 341 -6.38 -1.79 2.86
N THR A 342 -5.65 -1.40 3.91
CA THR A 342 -4.79 -2.34 4.65
C THR A 342 -5.56 -3.09 5.74
N GLN A 343 -6.86 -2.80 5.86
CA GLN A 343 -7.77 -3.36 6.84
C GLN A 343 -9.12 -3.61 6.17
N CYS A 344 -9.90 -4.50 6.77
CA CYS A 344 -11.28 -4.72 6.38
C CYS A 344 -12.15 -3.56 6.84
N GLU A 345 -13.22 -3.27 6.10
CA GLU A 345 -14.16 -2.19 6.39
C GLU A 345 -14.80 -2.33 7.78
N ARG A 346 -15.00 -3.58 8.21
CA ARG A 346 -15.49 -3.94 9.54
C ARG A 346 -14.49 -4.84 10.26
N GLN A 347 -14.64 -4.89 11.57
CA GLN A 347 -14.03 -5.95 12.36
C GLN A 347 -14.61 -7.31 11.92
N CYS A 348 -13.73 -8.25 11.60
CA CYS A 348 -14.14 -9.59 11.21
C CYS A 348 -14.64 -10.39 12.42
N SER A 349 -15.62 -11.26 12.19
CA SER A 349 -16.09 -12.25 13.16
C SER A 349 -14.95 -13.19 13.57
N PRO A 350 -14.99 -13.85 14.75
CA PRO A 350 -14.01 -14.86 15.13
C PRO A 350 -13.84 -16.03 14.13
N THR A 351 -14.82 -16.26 13.24
CA THR A 351 -14.78 -17.29 12.19
C THR A 351 -14.32 -16.76 10.83
N GLU A 352 -14.08 -15.46 10.73
CA GLU A 352 -13.68 -14.76 9.51
C GLU A 352 -12.23 -14.31 9.60
N LEU A 353 -11.61 -14.16 8.44
CA LEU A 353 -10.27 -13.65 8.28
C LEU A 353 -10.34 -12.33 7.53
N CYS A 354 -9.60 -11.31 7.97
CA CYS A 354 -9.43 -10.12 7.13
C CYS A 354 -8.40 -10.44 6.04
N THR A 355 -8.90 -10.75 4.84
CA THR A 355 -8.07 -11.20 3.73
C THR A 355 -7.76 -10.04 2.82
N ILE A 356 -6.48 -9.72 2.63
CA ILE A 356 -6.04 -8.85 1.55
C ILE A 356 -5.75 -9.77 0.36
N PRO A 357 -6.38 -9.62 -0.81
CA PRO A 357 -6.18 -10.55 -1.92
C PRO A 357 -4.75 -10.41 -2.44
N THR A 358 -3.81 -11.25 -2.03
CA THR A 358 -2.41 -11.21 -2.50
C THR A 358 -2.18 -12.25 -3.58
N TRP A 359 -1.08 -12.15 -4.32
CA TRP A 359 -0.66 -13.22 -5.21
C TRP A 359 -0.03 -14.36 -4.37
N PRO A 360 -0.32 -15.64 -4.66
CA PRO A 360 -1.27 -16.10 -5.66
C PRO A 360 -2.71 -15.87 -5.18
N VAL A 361 -3.57 -15.46 -6.12
CA VAL A 361 -4.99 -15.22 -5.83
C VAL A 361 -5.68 -16.57 -5.64
N VAL A 362 -5.72 -17.03 -4.38
CA VAL A 362 -6.34 -18.31 -3.98
C VAL A 362 -7.85 -18.21 -3.74
N TYR A 363 -8.37 -16.99 -3.65
CA TYR A 363 -9.79 -16.70 -3.46
C TYR A 363 -10.23 -15.70 -4.53
N ALA A 364 -11.12 -16.13 -5.44
CA ALA A 364 -11.67 -15.28 -6.48
C ALA A 364 -13.13 -15.64 -6.75
N PRO A 365 -14.08 -15.17 -5.91
CA PRO A 365 -15.48 -15.53 -6.06
C PRO A 365 -16.02 -15.14 -7.44
N GLY A 366 -16.64 -16.12 -8.11
CA GLY A 366 -17.19 -15.96 -9.46
C GLY A 366 -16.18 -16.05 -10.60
N LEU A 367 -14.88 -16.27 -10.32
CA LEU A 367 -13.82 -16.40 -11.32
C LEU A 367 -13.12 -17.76 -11.19
N PRO A 368 -12.62 -18.36 -12.29
CA PRO A 368 -11.73 -19.51 -12.22
C PRO A 368 -10.48 -19.20 -11.39
N GLN A 369 -9.87 -20.23 -10.78
CA GLN A 369 -8.60 -20.08 -10.05
C GLN A 369 -7.52 -19.47 -10.96
N GLY A 370 -6.81 -18.46 -10.46
CA GLY A 370 -5.86 -17.67 -11.25
C GLY A 370 -6.50 -16.74 -12.29
N GLY A 371 -7.84 -16.63 -12.29
CA GLY A 371 -8.64 -16.08 -13.38
C GLY A 371 -8.43 -14.61 -13.73
N ILE A 372 -7.89 -13.77 -12.84
CA ILE A 372 -7.60 -12.37 -13.24
C ILE A 372 -6.42 -12.32 -14.23
N TYR A 373 -5.52 -13.31 -14.18
CA TYR A 373 -4.32 -13.38 -15.01
C TYR A 373 -4.33 -14.52 -16.03
N ALA A 374 -5.20 -15.52 -15.86
CA ALA A 374 -5.46 -16.54 -16.87
C ALA A 374 -6.25 -15.88 -18.02
N GLY A 375 -5.61 -15.70 -19.17
CA GLY A 375 -6.03 -14.85 -20.31
C GLY A 375 -7.34 -15.19 -21.02
N SER A 376 -8.31 -15.82 -20.35
CA SER A 376 -9.60 -16.26 -20.89
C SER A 376 -10.82 -15.84 -20.05
N ASN A 377 -10.67 -14.88 -19.13
CA ASN A 377 -11.77 -14.44 -18.25
C ASN A 377 -12.59 -13.25 -18.79
N PRO A 378 -13.86 -13.10 -18.37
CA PRO A 378 -14.62 -11.89 -18.67
C PRO A 378 -13.86 -10.68 -18.09
N ARG A 379 -13.68 -9.63 -18.89
CA ARG A 379 -13.10 -8.37 -18.42
C ARG A 379 -13.98 -7.84 -17.29
N LEU A 380 -13.51 -7.95 -16.05
CA LEU A 380 -14.07 -7.18 -14.94
C LEU A 380 -14.05 -5.71 -15.34
N THR A 381 -15.09 -4.97 -14.99
CA THR A 381 -15.06 -3.51 -15.04
C THR A 381 -14.00 -2.97 -14.09
N ASP A 382 -13.60 -1.70 -14.26
CA ASP A 382 -12.61 -1.07 -13.37
C ASP A 382 -13.11 -1.04 -11.91
N GLU A 383 -14.41 -0.86 -11.71
CA GLU A 383 -15.01 -0.87 -10.37
C GLU A 383 -15.05 -2.29 -9.79
N GLU A 384 -15.40 -3.32 -10.57
CA GLU A 384 -15.33 -4.71 -10.11
C GLU A 384 -13.89 -5.14 -9.82
N THR A 385 -12.92 -4.66 -10.60
CA THR A 385 -11.50 -4.89 -10.35
C THR A 385 -11.07 -4.22 -9.05
N ARG A 386 -11.45 -2.96 -8.83
CA ARG A 386 -11.17 -2.23 -7.59
C ARG A 386 -11.77 -2.95 -6.39
N GLU A 387 -13.04 -3.32 -6.48
CA GLU A 387 -13.78 -4.04 -5.44
C GLU A 387 -13.19 -5.44 -5.18
N PHE A 388 -12.68 -6.12 -6.21
CA PHE A 388 -12.00 -7.39 -6.07
C PHE A 388 -10.78 -7.29 -5.14
N TRP A 389 -9.94 -6.26 -5.34
CA TRP A 389 -8.69 -6.08 -4.59
C TRP A 389 -8.89 -5.46 -3.20
N ARG A 390 -10.13 -5.16 -2.80
CA ARG A 390 -10.43 -4.71 -1.44
C ARG A 390 -10.31 -5.88 -0.45
N PRO A 391 -9.70 -5.66 0.73
CA PRO A 391 -9.72 -6.57 1.84
C PRO A 391 -11.14 -6.86 2.29
N LYS A 392 -11.40 -8.14 2.52
CA LYS A 392 -12.73 -8.64 2.88
C LYS A 392 -12.61 -9.57 4.06
N CYS A 393 -13.58 -9.49 4.96
CA CYS A 393 -13.80 -10.53 5.94
C CYS A 393 -14.33 -11.76 5.20
N VAL A 394 -13.54 -12.82 5.17
CA VAL A 394 -13.85 -14.06 4.47
C VAL A 394 -13.90 -15.18 5.49
N ASP A 395 -15.04 -15.86 5.59
CA ASP A 395 -15.14 -17.10 6.35
C ASP A 395 -14.81 -18.33 5.47
N ARG A 396 -14.82 -19.49 6.10
CA ARG A 396 -14.55 -20.75 5.40
C ARG A 396 -15.57 -21.05 4.29
N THR A 397 -16.85 -20.76 4.55
CA THR A 397 -17.95 -21.04 3.62
C THR A 397 -17.81 -20.20 2.36
N ASP A 398 -17.51 -18.92 2.52
CA ASP A 398 -17.29 -17.98 1.44
C ASP A 398 -16.05 -18.35 0.64
N PHE A 399 -14.94 -18.70 1.31
CA PHE A 399 -13.73 -19.19 0.66
C PHE A 399 -13.99 -20.43 -0.22
N ASP A 400 -14.75 -21.39 0.30
CA ASP A 400 -15.12 -22.60 -0.44
C ASP A 400 -16.01 -22.32 -1.66
N ARG A 401 -16.91 -21.33 -1.57
CA ARG A 401 -17.72 -20.87 -2.71
C ARG A 401 -16.88 -20.16 -3.77
N GLY A 402 -15.85 -19.43 -3.36
CA GLY A 402 -15.03 -18.62 -4.25
C GLY A 402 -13.88 -19.35 -4.95
N GLY A 403 -14.03 -20.65 -5.14
CA GLY A 403 -13.02 -21.44 -5.86
C GLY A 403 -11.76 -21.73 -5.06
N GLY A 404 -11.75 -21.57 -3.73
CA GLY A 404 -10.59 -21.90 -2.86
C GLY A 404 -10.20 -23.39 -2.85
N ARG A 405 -10.97 -24.23 -3.55
CA ARG A 405 -10.72 -25.65 -3.78
C ARG A 405 -9.90 -25.78 -5.06
N GLY A 406 -8.67 -26.29 -4.97
CA GLY A 406 -7.82 -26.66 -6.12
C GLY A 406 -8.46 -27.71 -7.02
N ARG A 407 -9.52 -27.35 -7.74
CA ARG A 407 -10.36 -28.24 -8.54
C ARG A 407 -10.05 -27.99 -10.00
N GLU A 408 -8.99 -28.62 -10.50
CA GLU A 408 -9.05 -29.07 -11.88
C GLU A 408 -10.12 -30.18 -11.98
N PRO A 409 -11.01 -30.14 -12.99
CA PRO A 409 -12.05 -31.15 -13.19
C PRO A 409 -11.50 -32.58 -13.28
N ASP A 410 -10.28 -32.73 -13.78
CA ASP A 410 -9.64 -34.03 -14.07
C ASP A 410 -9.04 -34.68 -12.82
N HIS A 411 -9.11 -34.01 -11.66
CA HIS A 411 -8.56 -34.47 -10.38
C HIS A 411 -9.63 -34.61 -9.29
N GLN A 412 -10.90 -34.74 -9.68
CA GLN A 412 -11.94 -35.21 -8.78
C GLN A 412 -11.58 -36.62 -8.28
N LEU A 413 -11.40 -36.77 -6.96
CA LEU A 413 -11.52 -38.09 -6.36
C LEU A 413 -12.90 -38.63 -6.74
N PRO A 414 -13.00 -39.90 -7.19
CA PRO A 414 -14.31 -40.50 -7.41
C PRO A 414 -15.13 -40.41 -6.12
N ASP A 415 -16.42 -40.11 -6.24
CA ASP A 415 -17.35 -40.08 -5.12
C ASP A 415 -17.12 -41.32 -4.24
N VAL A 416 -16.76 -41.11 -2.97
CA VAL A 416 -16.67 -42.21 -2.01
C VAL A 416 -18.10 -42.74 -1.85
N PRO A 417 -18.38 -44.01 -2.19
CA PRO A 417 -19.72 -44.55 -2.08
C PRO A 417 -20.21 -44.45 -0.62
N PRO A 418 -21.50 -44.14 -0.37
CA PRO A 418 -22.00 -43.82 0.96
C PRO A 418 -22.09 -45.03 1.93
N TYR A 419 -21.38 -46.13 1.66
CA TYR A 419 -21.50 -47.35 2.48
C TYR A 419 -20.15 -48.05 2.65
N LEU A 420 -19.37 -47.64 3.64
CA LEU A 420 -18.43 -48.52 4.36
C LEU A 420 -18.34 -48.05 5.82
N TYR A 421 -19.30 -48.51 6.62
CA TYR A 421 -19.10 -48.82 8.05
C TYR A 421 -18.70 -50.29 8.16
#